data_AF-A0A848VSG8-F1
#
_entry.id   AF-A0A848VSG8-F1
#
_cell.length_a   1.000
_cell.length_b   1.000
_cell.length_c   1.000
_cell.angle_alpha   90.00
_cell.angle_beta   90.00
_cell.angle_gamma   90.00
#
_symmetry.space_group_name_H-M   'P 1'
#
loop_
_entity.id
_entity.type
_entity.pdbx_description
1 polymer ?
#
loop_
_entity_poly.entity_id
_entity_poly.type
_entity_poly.pdbx_seq_one_letter_code
_entity_poly.pdbx_strand_id
1 'polypeptide(L)' 'MTQHSSEKMKTEDVLRVELATFRREHRDLDEAISALQATGGDALTIRRLKKQKLALKDKIAAIEDRITPDIIA' A
#
# COMPACT_ATOMS: atom_id res chain seq x y z
N MET A 1 14.64 -2.88 -34.02
CA MET A 1 14.21 -4.05 -33.24
C MET A 1 14.04 -3.61 -31.79
N THR A 2 12.78 -3.46 -31.36
CA THR A 2 12.34 -2.87 -30.10
C THR A 2 12.48 -3.86 -28.93
N GLN A 3 13.57 -3.78 -28.17
CA GLN A 3 13.79 -4.60 -26.97
C GLN A 3 13.08 -4.09 -25.70
N HIS A 4 12.54 -2.86 -25.70
CA HIS A 4 12.08 -2.20 -24.47
C HIS A 4 10.71 -2.62 -23.92
N SER A 5 9.92 -3.43 -24.64
CA SER A 5 8.55 -3.77 -24.20
C SER A 5 8.51 -4.89 -23.16
N SER A 6 9.48 -5.81 -23.16
CA SER A 6 9.55 -6.95 -22.22
C SER A 6 9.95 -6.55 -20.80
N GLU A 7 10.84 -5.56 -20.65
CA GLU A 7 11.32 -5.09 -19.34
C GLU A 7 10.26 -4.25 -18.60
N LYS A 8 9.49 -3.46 -19.35
CA LYS A 8 8.34 -2.68 -18.84
C LYS A 8 7.29 -3.61 -18.21
N MET A 9 6.90 -4.68 -18.92
CA MET A 9 5.86 -5.60 -18.46
C MET A 9 6.27 -6.34 -17.18
N LYS A 10 7.53 -6.82 -17.10
CA LYS A 10 8.08 -7.42 -15.87
C LYS A 10 8.09 -6.45 -14.69
N THR A 11 8.36 -5.17 -14.94
CA THR A 11 8.37 -4.13 -13.89
C THR A 11 6.95 -3.86 -13.37
N GLU A 12 5.96 -3.83 -14.26
CA GLU A 12 4.55 -3.65 -13.89
C GLU A 12 4.01 -4.83 -13.08
N ASP A 13 4.34 -6.06 -13.48
CA ASP A 13 3.94 -7.27 -12.75
C ASP A 13 4.49 -7.28 -11.32
N VAL A 14 5.75 -6.87 -11.12
CA VAL A 14 6.35 -6.71 -9.79
C VAL A 14 5.61 -5.66 -8.98
N LEU A 15 5.31 -4.49 -9.56
CA LEU A 15 4.57 -3.42 -8.88
C LEU A 15 3.16 -3.86 -8.48
N ARG A 16 2.48 -4.68 -9.30
CA ARG A 16 1.16 -5.24 -8.97
C ARG A 16 1.22 -6.20 -7.78
N VAL A 17 2.26 -7.02 -7.67
CA VAL A 17 2.48 -7.91 -6.52
C VAL A 17 2.79 -7.11 -5.25
N GLU A 18 3.65 -6.10 -5.33
CA GLU A 18 3.93 -5.19 -4.21
C GLU A 18 2.66 -4.45 -3.77
N LEU A 19 1.87 -3.94 -4.71
CA LEU A 19 0.60 -3.28 -4.43
C LEU A 19 -0.38 -4.19 -3.69
N ALA A 20 -0.51 -5.45 -4.12
CA ALA A 20 -1.36 -6.43 -3.45
C ALA A 20 -0.89 -6.69 -2.00
N THR A 21 0.42 -6.77 -1.81
CA THR A 21 1.05 -6.94 -0.49
C THR A 21 0.75 -5.75 0.42
N PHE A 22 1.02 -4.53 -0.03
CA PHE A 22 0.76 -3.33 0.78
C PHE A 22 -0.72 -3.13 1.08
N ARG A 23 -1.62 -3.44 0.13
CA ARG A 23 -3.07 -3.40 0.38
C ARG A 23 -3.50 -4.41 1.44
N ARG A 24 -2.89 -5.59 1.48
CA ARG A 24 -3.13 -6.58 2.55
C ARG A 24 -2.63 -6.06 3.89
N GLU A 25 -1.37 -5.64 3.98
CA GLU A 25 -0.78 -5.10 5.21
C GLU A 25 -1.58 -3.90 5.75
N HIS A 26 -2.07 -3.04 4.87
CA HIS A 26 -2.91 -1.89 5.25
C HIS A 26 -4.24 -2.33 5.87
N ARG A 27 -4.87 -3.41 5.37
CA ARG A 27 -6.08 -3.99 5.98
C ARG A 27 -5.76 -4.63 7.33
N ASP A 28 -4.68 -5.39 7.42
CA ASP A 28 -4.25 -6.04 8.66
C ASP A 28 -3.98 -4.99 9.76
N LEU A 29 -3.37 -3.85 9.41
CA LEU A 29 -3.20 -2.73 10.34
C LEU A 29 -4.53 -2.12 10.78
N ASP A 30 -5.54 -2.06 9.91
CA ASP A 30 -6.84 -1.52 10.26
C ASP A 30 -7.60 -2.42 11.24
N GLU A 31 -7.53 -3.73 11.01
CA GLU A 31 -8.07 -4.72 11.93
C GLU A 31 -7.37 -4.67 13.29
N ALA A 32 -6.04 -4.57 13.29
CA ALA A 32 -5.26 -4.43 14.52
C ALA A 32 -5.60 -3.14 15.31
N ILE A 33 -5.76 -2.01 14.61
CA ILE A 33 -6.19 -0.75 15.22
C ILE A 33 -7.60 -0.91 15.82
N SER A 34 -8.53 -1.49 15.07
CA SER A 34 -9.92 -1.67 15.50
C SER A 34 -10.03 -2.58 16.72
N ALA A 35 -9.31 -3.71 16.71
CA ALA A 35 -9.23 -4.61 17.85
C ALA A 35 -8.65 -3.92 19.09
N LEU A 36 -7.55 -3.18 18.93
CA LEU A 36 -6.91 -2.47 20.03
C LEU A 36 -7.80 -1.35 20.59
N GLN A 37 -8.57 -0.67 19.74
CA GLN A 37 -9.55 0.33 20.18
C GLN A 37 -10.71 -0.32 20.95
N ALA A 38 -11.21 -1.46 20.49
CA ALA A 38 -12.30 -2.18 21.15
C ALA A 38 -11.93 -2.67 22.56
N THR A 39 -10.66 -3.01 22.79
CA THR A 39 -10.18 -3.45 24.10
C THR A 39 -9.72 -2.31 25.01
N GLY A 40 -9.81 -1.04 24.58
CA GLY A 40 -9.30 0.09 25.34
C GLY A 40 -7.77 0.13 25.45
N GLY A 41 -7.07 -0.32 24.41
CA GLY A 41 -5.62 -0.40 24.37
C GLY A 41 -4.89 0.95 24.37
N ASP A 42 -3.57 0.89 24.51
CA ASP A 42 -2.72 2.06 24.65
C ASP A 42 -2.82 3.03 23.45
N ALA A 43 -3.11 4.30 23.77
CA ALA A 43 -3.25 5.37 22.80
C ALA A 43 -1.96 5.65 22.01
N LEU A 44 -0.78 5.46 22.61
CA LEU A 44 0.49 5.62 21.90
C LEU A 44 0.68 4.54 20.84
N THR A 45 0.35 3.30 21.18
CA THR A 45 0.35 2.16 20.26
C THR A 45 -0.62 2.38 19.10
N ILE A 46 -1.85 2.81 19.38
CA ILE A 46 -2.85 3.15 18.35
C ILE A 46 -2.31 4.26 17.43
N ARG A 47 -1.71 5.32 17.98
CA ARG A 47 -1.13 6.41 17.20
C ARG A 47 0.01 5.93 16.29
N ARG A 48 0.86 5.02 16.78
CA ARG A 48 1.95 4.43 16.00
C ARG A 48 1.41 3.61 14.83
N LEU A 49 0.41 2.77 15.06
CA LEU A 49 -0.22 1.96 14.02
C LEU A 49 -0.90 2.84 12.96
N LYS A 50 -1.60 3.90 13.36
CA LYS A 50 -2.19 4.87 12.42
C LYS A 50 -1.13 5.56 11.55
N LYS A 51 0.03 5.91 12.12
CA LYS A 51 1.15 6.48 11.35
C LYS A 51 1.69 5.48 10.33
N GLN A 52 1.83 4.21 10.69
CA GLN A 52 2.25 3.16 9.76
C GLN A 52 1.22 2.94 8.66
N LYS A 53 -0.08 2.92 9.01
CA LYS A 53 -1.18 2.82 8.05
C LYS A 53 -1.16 3.96 7.03
N LEU A 54 -0.92 5.20 7.48
CA LEU A 54 -0.78 6.36 6.60
C LEU A 54 0.40 6.19 5.63
N ALA A 55 1.57 5.79 6.13
CA ALA A 55 2.73 5.56 5.28
C ALA A 55 2.51 4.45 4.23
N LEU A 56 1.78 3.38 4.59
CA LEU A 56 1.39 2.35 3.61
C LEU A 56 0.42 2.89 2.56
N LYS A 57 -0.56 3.72 2.98
CA LYS A 57 -1.48 4.37 2.04
C LYS A 57 -0.73 5.24 1.02
N ASP A 58 0.25 6.02 1.48
CA ASP A 58 1.06 6.87 0.60
C ASP A 58 1.88 6.04 -0.40
N LYS A 59 2.45 4.90 0.04
CA LYS A 59 3.15 3.97 -0.85
C LYS A 59 2.23 3.31 -1.87
N ILE A 60 1.03 2.91 -1.44
CA ILE A 60 -0.01 2.35 -2.32
C ILE A 60 -0.34 3.35 -3.42
N ALA A 61 -0.63 4.61 -3.07
CA ALA A 61 -0.93 5.66 -4.03
C ALA A 61 0.22 5.87 -5.02
N ALA A 62 1.47 5.94 -4.54
CA ALA A 62 2.64 6.10 -5.41
C ALA A 62 2.86 4.92 -6.38
N ILE A 63 2.48 3.69 -6.00
CA ILE A 63 2.54 2.52 -6.90
C ILE A 63 1.36 2.53 -7.87
N GLU A 64 0.16 2.87 -7.41
CA GLU A 64 -1.03 3.02 -8.25
C GLU A 64 -0.79 4.06 -9.34
N ASP A 65 -0.25 5.24 -9.00
CA ASP A 65 0.10 6.29 -9.97
C ASP A 65 1.11 5.82 -11.03
N ARG A 66 2.01 4.89 -10.68
CA ARG A 66 2.99 4.31 -11.60
C ARG A 66 2.38 3.25 -12.53
N ILE A 67 1.35 2.52 -12.08
CA ILE A 67 0.66 1.47 -12.85
C ILE A 67 -0.43 2.09 -13.72
N THR A 68 -1.16 3.10 -13.21
CA THR A 68 -2.23 3.81 -13.92
C THR A 68 -1.85 5.28 -14.10
N PRO A 69 -0.88 5.59 -14.99
CA PRO A 69 -0.45 6.98 -15.22
C PRO A 69 -1.52 7.85 -15.90
N ASP A 70 -2.69 7.31 -16.27
CA ASP A 70 -3.61 7.90 -17.27
C ASP A 70 -5.03 8.18 -16.75
N ILE A 71 -5.20 8.52 -15.46
CA ILE A 71 -6.54 8.82 -14.88
C ILE A 71 -6.60 10.19 -14.15
N ILE A 72 -5.50 10.93 -14.06
CA ILE A 72 -5.47 12.30 -13.51
C ILE A 72 -4.76 13.25 -14.50
N ALA A 73 -5.42 13.58 -15.61
CA ALA A 73 -5.10 14.68 -16.52
C ALA A 73 -6.39 15.36 -16.99
#